data_AF-A0AAN0JL72-F1
#
_entry.id   AF-A0AAN0JL72-F1
#
_cell.length_a   1.000
_cell.length_b   1.000
_cell.length_c   1.000
_cell.angle_alpha   90.00
_cell.angle_beta   90.00
_cell.angle_gamma   90.00
#
_symmetry.space_group_name_H-M   'P 1'
#
loop_
_entity.id
_entity.type
_entity.pdbx_description
1 polymer ?
#
loop_
_entity_poly.entity_id
_entity_poly.type
_entity_poly.pdbx_seq_one_letter_code
_entity_poly.pdbx_strand_id
1 'polypeptide(L)'
;MDPVSPERRTLLPSSSLVNNASKRKYKPFNCFSNYCKELKSRSLSLPSILLLIYGLPIAVSYSFFEIFFRNFSRNPYNQCESIKSIESVNDTVFYNIGVIVGNAIFLLAPFCGWLSDTKIGRGNAIYLGLWLGWIGTLLWAIGCCLQYNSCGATALVGRYMFFTVAFVFMLVSLSLMYTNILPYNLDQMMDESAVRIRAFIHWFMLCLYSGYVSSVLSDELIISVVAFALFSFCLCLHFLFKHRFEHIPIPNPYKIVFKVLKFSLKTSRTRRQHRSAFTYWGEEPSRMDLAKERYGGCFSHEEVENVKTFLRIAVVLATSFSLFVPIVPVLNSSSNFVAQFKHGYEGLNGNAKSVLWFLSNIIPLFVLIPLFELVILPLFPKLEYFLSKPLRGLGLANVLILLSILSLFLIDLIGRIASSITCTSKMPCFFIWKSVHPTIDISYWILLIPSVLAVKLLLVCME
;
A
#
# COMPACT_ATOMS: atom_id res chain seq x y z
N MET A 1 84.79 19.12 8.12
CA MET A 1 84.73 20.60 8.22
C MET A 1 84.26 21.10 6.87
N ASP A 2 82.97 21.44 6.79
CA ASP A 2 82.35 22.53 6.04
C ASP A 2 80.83 22.49 6.37
N PRO A 3 80.12 23.64 6.38
CA PRO A 3 79.11 23.89 7.39
C PRO A 3 77.64 23.70 6.95
N VAL A 4 76.88 23.26 7.94
CA VAL A 4 75.43 23.33 8.21
C VAL A 4 74.63 24.35 7.38
N SER A 5 73.57 23.87 6.69
CA SER A 5 72.36 24.65 6.41
C SER A 5 71.20 24.20 7.33
N PRO A 6 70.40 25.11 7.92
CA PRO A 6 69.38 24.75 8.90
C PRO A 6 67.97 24.87 8.31
N GLU A 7 67.38 23.76 7.87
CA GLU A 7 65.97 23.78 7.45
C GLU A 7 65.25 22.47 7.75
N ARG A 8 65.12 22.13 9.04
CA ARG A 8 64.10 21.16 9.49
C ARG A 8 63.84 21.26 10.99
N ARG A 9 62.98 22.18 11.42
CA ARG A 9 62.24 22.13 12.71
C ARG A 9 61.18 23.23 12.73
N THR A 10 59.94 22.88 12.42
CA THR A 10 58.69 23.36 13.07
C THR A 10 57.47 22.95 12.22
N LEU A 11 56.85 21.81 12.55
CA LEU A 11 55.44 21.56 12.22
C LEU A 11 54.76 21.00 13.47
N LEU A 12 54.52 21.88 14.42
CA LEU A 12 53.42 21.74 15.37
C LEU A 12 52.25 22.55 14.78
N PRO A 13 51.06 21.96 14.58
CA PRO A 13 49.90 22.74 14.21
C PRO A 13 49.51 23.62 15.40
N SER A 14 49.54 24.93 15.17
CA SER A 14 49.14 25.95 16.13
C SER A 14 47.70 25.73 16.57
N SER A 15 47.52 25.73 17.89
CA SER A 15 46.29 25.56 18.66
C SER A 15 45.31 26.74 18.55
N SER A 16 45.21 27.39 17.39
CA SER A 16 44.35 28.57 17.17
C SER A 16 43.05 28.28 16.42
N LEU A 17 42.86 27.07 15.87
CA LEU A 17 41.62 26.68 15.18
C LEU A 17 40.48 26.23 16.11
N VAL A 18 40.74 26.06 17.41
CA VAL A 18 39.74 25.55 18.38
C VAL A 18 38.85 26.67 18.96
N ASN A 19 39.25 27.94 18.89
CA ASN A 19 38.52 29.03 19.56
C ASN A 19 37.51 29.81 18.71
N ASN A 20 37.36 29.49 17.41
CA ASN A 20 36.40 30.18 16.53
C ASN A 20 35.08 29.41 16.32
N ALA A 21 34.88 28.26 16.97
CA ALA A 21 33.64 27.48 16.87
C ALA A 21 32.49 28.01 17.76
N SER A 22 32.76 28.90 18.73
CA SER A 22 31.78 29.30 19.75
C SER A 22 30.95 30.55 19.41
N LYS A 23 31.11 31.15 18.22
CA LYS A 23 30.38 32.38 17.82
C LYS A 23 29.61 32.26 16.50
N ARG A 24 29.11 31.08 16.12
CA ARG A 24 28.01 31.02 15.13
C ARG A 24 26.70 31.40 15.80
N LYS A 25 26.43 32.72 15.84
CA LYS A 25 25.08 33.26 15.99
C LYS A 25 24.16 32.48 15.05
N TYR A 26 23.20 31.74 15.59
CA TYR A 26 22.11 31.12 14.83
C TYR A 26 21.38 32.25 14.10
N LYS A 27 21.71 32.47 12.83
CA LYS A 27 20.94 33.39 11.98
C LYS A 27 19.62 32.70 11.65
N PRO A 28 18.46 33.28 11.99
CA PRO A 28 17.15 32.68 11.73
C PRO A 28 16.82 32.54 10.24
N PHE A 29 17.57 33.21 9.36
CA PHE A 29 17.40 33.16 7.90
C PHE A 29 17.92 31.89 7.21
N ASN A 30 18.57 30.95 7.92
CA ASN A 30 18.99 29.68 7.32
C ASN A 30 17.88 28.61 7.27
N CYS A 31 16.78 28.79 8.01
CA CYS A 31 15.72 27.78 8.06
C CYS A 31 15.03 27.59 6.71
N PHE A 32 14.63 28.70 6.06
CA PHE A 32 13.93 28.64 4.77
C PHE A 32 14.83 28.17 3.62
N SER A 33 16.10 28.60 3.57
CA SER A 33 17.05 28.11 2.56
C SER A 33 17.33 26.62 2.72
N ASN A 34 17.48 26.14 3.96
CA ASN A 34 17.65 24.71 4.22
C ASN A 34 16.38 23.91 3.88
N TYR A 35 15.20 24.44 4.23
CA TYR A 35 13.91 23.87 3.84
C TYR A 35 13.78 23.74 2.31
N CYS A 36 14.09 24.80 1.54
CA CYS A 36 14.01 24.73 0.08
C CYS A 36 15.02 23.75 -0.52
N LYS A 37 16.22 23.61 0.06
CA LYS A 37 17.20 22.59 -0.35
C LYS A 37 16.68 21.18 -0.10
N GLU A 38 16.07 20.96 1.06
CA GLU A 38 15.48 19.68 1.46
C GLU A 38 14.23 19.33 0.65
N LEU A 39 13.41 20.33 0.31
CA LEU A 39 12.27 20.15 -0.59
C LEU A 39 12.72 19.78 -2.00
N LYS A 40 13.79 20.41 -2.49
CA LYS A 40 14.37 20.12 -3.81
C LYS A 40 15.05 18.74 -3.87
N SER A 41 15.56 18.22 -2.76
CA SER A 41 16.12 16.86 -2.74
C SER A 41 15.01 15.81 -2.89
N ARG A 42 13.79 16.10 -2.41
CA ARG A 42 12.60 15.24 -2.43
C ARG A 42 11.74 15.37 -3.68
N SER A 43 11.87 16.47 -4.43
CA SER A 43 11.08 16.67 -5.65
C SER A 43 11.34 15.55 -6.66
N LEU A 44 10.27 14.92 -7.13
CA LEU A 44 10.35 13.84 -8.10
C LEU A 44 10.81 14.35 -9.47
N SER A 45 11.65 13.54 -10.14
CA SER A 45 12.02 13.77 -11.53
C SER A 45 10.83 13.46 -12.46
N LEU A 46 10.82 14.05 -13.66
CA LEU A 46 9.77 13.81 -14.65
C LEU A 46 9.57 12.31 -14.97
N PRO A 47 10.62 11.48 -15.14
CA PRO A 47 10.46 10.03 -15.32
C PRO A 47 9.77 9.36 -14.12
N SER A 48 10.08 9.79 -12.89
CA SER A 48 9.42 9.26 -11.69
C SER A 48 7.94 9.61 -11.67
N ILE A 49 7.58 10.83 -12.06
CA ILE A 49 6.17 11.23 -12.18
C ILE A 49 5.45 10.38 -13.24
N LEU A 50 6.10 10.08 -14.36
CA LEU A 50 5.56 9.21 -15.39
C LEU A 50 5.28 7.79 -14.86
N LEU A 51 6.19 7.25 -14.03
CA LEU A 51 6.02 5.95 -13.39
C LEU A 51 4.86 5.93 -12.37
N LEU A 52 4.57 7.06 -11.71
CA LEU A 52 3.40 7.18 -10.82
C LEU A 52 2.08 7.05 -11.59
N ILE A 53 2.01 7.58 -12.81
CA ILE A 53 0.80 7.53 -13.65
C ILE A 53 0.38 6.08 -13.91
N TYR A 54 1.33 5.15 -14.03
CA TYR A 54 1.04 3.74 -14.23
C TYR A 54 0.31 3.10 -13.04
N GLY A 55 0.36 3.72 -11.86
CA GLY A 55 -0.37 3.28 -10.66
C GLY A 55 -1.85 3.62 -10.69
N LEU A 56 -2.26 4.65 -11.44
CA LEU A 56 -3.66 5.12 -11.47
C LEU A 56 -4.65 4.06 -12.00
N PRO A 57 -4.35 3.27 -13.06
CA PRO A 57 -5.24 2.21 -13.52
C PRO A 57 -5.54 1.14 -12.46
N ILE A 58 -4.60 0.84 -11.56
CA ILE A 58 -4.81 -0.14 -10.46
C ILE A 58 -5.91 0.35 -9.53
N ALA A 59 -5.86 1.64 -9.17
CA ALA A 59 -6.81 2.25 -8.27
C ALA A 59 -8.24 2.21 -8.82
N VAL A 60 -8.40 2.49 -10.13
CA VAL A 60 -9.71 2.43 -10.79
C VAL A 60 -10.17 0.98 -11.01
N SER A 61 -9.23 0.05 -11.25
CA SER A 61 -9.54 -1.38 -11.37
C SER A 61 -10.21 -1.93 -10.11
N TYR A 62 -9.72 -1.54 -8.92
CA TYR A 62 -10.32 -1.94 -7.65
C TYR A 62 -11.80 -1.54 -7.54
N SER A 63 -12.14 -0.33 -7.99
CA SER A 63 -13.51 0.19 -7.99
C SER A 63 -14.47 -0.69 -8.81
N PHE A 64 -14.01 -1.31 -9.90
CA PHE A 64 -14.84 -2.25 -10.66
C PHE A 64 -15.14 -3.54 -9.91
N PHE A 65 -14.25 -4.02 -9.04
CA PHE A 65 -14.53 -5.21 -8.23
C PHE A 65 -15.71 -4.94 -7.28
N GLU A 66 -15.67 -3.82 -6.58
CA GLU A 66 -16.77 -3.39 -5.69
C GLU A 66 -18.09 -3.24 -6.46
N ILE A 67 -18.06 -2.57 -7.62
CA ILE A 67 -19.25 -2.39 -8.48
C ILE A 67 -19.76 -3.74 -8.99
N PHE A 68 -18.86 -4.64 -9.43
CA PHE A 68 -19.21 -5.97 -9.91
C PHE A 68 -19.99 -6.74 -8.85
N PHE A 69 -19.47 -6.83 -7.62
CA PHE A 69 -20.13 -7.58 -6.56
C PHE A 69 -21.45 -6.94 -6.11
N ARG A 70 -21.53 -5.60 -6.09
CA ARG A 70 -22.79 -4.87 -5.83
C ARG A 70 -23.84 -5.13 -6.92
N ASN A 71 -23.43 -5.20 -8.17
CA ASN A 71 -24.33 -5.44 -9.29
C ASN A 71 -24.64 -6.92 -9.49
N PHE A 72 -23.78 -7.83 -9.06
CA PHE A 72 -24.08 -9.25 -9.09
C PHE A 72 -25.11 -9.63 -8.00
N SER A 73 -25.09 -8.94 -6.85
CA SER A 73 -26.03 -9.21 -5.75
C SER A 73 -27.43 -8.63 -5.95
N ARG A 74 -27.58 -7.53 -6.71
CA ARG A 74 -28.90 -6.93 -6.98
C ARG A 74 -29.74 -7.81 -7.93
N ASN A 75 -31.02 -8.01 -7.64
CA ASN A 75 -31.93 -8.69 -8.56
C ASN A 75 -32.11 -7.85 -9.85
N PRO A 76 -31.91 -8.42 -11.05
CA PRO A 76 -32.05 -7.70 -12.32
C PRO A 76 -33.43 -7.09 -12.57
N TYR A 77 -34.49 -7.64 -11.96
CA TYR A 77 -35.86 -7.16 -12.16
C TYR A 77 -36.22 -5.92 -11.32
N ASN A 78 -35.47 -5.62 -10.23
CA ASN A 78 -35.75 -4.48 -9.34
C ASN A 78 -35.42 -3.11 -9.98
N GLN A 79 -34.71 -3.08 -11.11
CA GLN A 79 -34.41 -1.84 -11.84
C GLN A 79 -35.57 -1.35 -12.71
N CYS A 80 -36.54 -2.22 -13.02
CA CYS A 80 -37.64 -1.90 -13.94
C CYS A 80 -39.04 -2.09 -13.31
N GLU A 81 -39.14 -2.63 -12.10
CA GLU A 81 -40.41 -2.77 -11.36
C GLU A 81 -40.36 -2.08 -9.99
N SER A 82 -41.41 -1.32 -9.69
CA SER A 82 -41.67 -0.64 -8.41
C SER A 82 -42.06 -1.62 -7.27
N ILE A 83 -41.51 -2.83 -7.26
CA ILE A 83 -41.84 -3.81 -6.22
C ILE A 83 -40.88 -3.65 -5.05
N LYS A 84 -41.23 -2.69 -4.18
CA LYS A 84 -40.83 -2.70 -2.76
C LYS A 84 -41.45 -3.92 -2.10
N SER A 85 -40.73 -5.03 -2.04
CA SER A 85 -40.71 -5.98 -0.92
C SER A 85 -40.31 -7.37 -1.42
N ILE A 86 -39.07 -7.74 -1.14
CA ILE A 86 -38.54 -9.01 -0.62
C ILE A 86 -37.01 -8.89 -0.80
N GLU A 87 -36.40 -7.92 -0.12
CA GLU A 87 -34.95 -7.76 -0.03
C GLU A 87 -34.58 -7.84 1.45
N SER A 88 -33.69 -8.76 1.82
CA SER A 88 -32.80 -8.56 2.99
C SER A 88 -31.90 -9.75 3.31
N VAL A 89 -32.30 -11.00 2.99
CA VAL A 89 -31.53 -12.18 3.46
C VAL A 89 -30.58 -12.71 2.39
N ASN A 90 -31.03 -12.89 1.14
CA ASN A 90 -30.18 -13.49 0.09
C ASN A 90 -29.09 -12.54 -0.41
N ASP A 91 -29.36 -11.23 -0.54
CA ASP A 91 -28.39 -10.27 -1.09
C ASP A 91 -27.14 -10.12 -0.22
N THR A 92 -27.29 -10.22 1.10
CA THR A 92 -26.16 -10.17 2.03
C THR A 92 -25.27 -11.41 1.94
N VAL A 93 -25.87 -12.59 1.73
CA VAL A 93 -25.12 -13.84 1.55
C VAL A 93 -24.37 -13.82 0.22
N PHE A 94 -25.01 -13.41 -0.87
CA PHE A 94 -24.34 -13.28 -2.18
C PHE A 94 -23.24 -12.22 -2.17
N TYR A 95 -23.45 -11.08 -1.52
CA TYR A 95 -22.41 -10.07 -1.33
C TYR A 95 -21.21 -10.63 -0.55
N ASN A 96 -21.45 -11.32 0.57
CA ASN A 96 -20.39 -11.91 1.37
C ASN A 96 -19.64 -13.02 0.63
N ILE A 97 -20.33 -13.88 -0.12
CA ILE A 97 -19.70 -14.90 -0.98
C ILE A 97 -18.87 -14.22 -2.08
N GLY A 98 -19.40 -13.16 -2.70
CA GLY A 98 -18.69 -12.35 -3.69
C GLY A 98 -17.40 -11.77 -3.12
N VAL A 99 -17.46 -11.17 -1.94
CA VAL A 99 -16.28 -10.64 -1.24
C VAL A 99 -15.27 -11.74 -0.90
N ILE A 100 -15.72 -12.92 -0.44
CA ILE A 100 -14.83 -14.06 -0.17
C ILE A 100 -14.15 -14.54 -1.45
N VAL A 101 -14.89 -14.68 -2.55
CA VAL A 101 -14.34 -15.08 -3.86
C VAL A 101 -13.38 -14.02 -4.37
N GLY A 102 -13.75 -12.74 -4.33
CA GLY A 102 -12.87 -11.60 -4.64
C GLY A 102 -11.58 -11.62 -3.84
N ASN A 103 -11.68 -11.91 -2.54
CA ASN A 103 -10.51 -12.00 -1.66
C ASN A 103 -9.64 -13.22 -1.92
N ALA A 104 -10.24 -14.38 -2.21
CA ALA A 104 -9.53 -15.59 -2.59
C ALA A 104 -8.73 -15.39 -3.89
N ILE A 105 -9.19 -14.49 -4.76
CA ILE A 105 -8.47 -14.19 -5.98
C ILE A 105 -7.22 -13.33 -5.73
N PHE A 106 -7.09 -12.60 -4.61
CA PHE A 106 -5.78 -12.00 -4.25
C PHE A 106 -4.68 -13.04 -4.05
N LEU A 107 -4.99 -14.33 -3.93
CA LEU A 107 -4.00 -15.42 -4.00
C LEU A 107 -3.35 -15.56 -5.37
N LEU A 108 -3.92 -14.96 -6.43
CA LEU A 108 -3.31 -14.88 -7.76
C LEU A 108 -2.11 -13.92 -7.78
N ALA A 109 -2.09 -12.91 -6.90
CA ALA A 109 -1.01 -11.93 -6.81
C ALA A 109 0.38 -12.58 -6.61
N PRO A 110 0.63 -13.44 -5.59
CA PRO A 110 1.93 -14.08 -5.43
C PRO A 110 2.31 -14.97 -6.63
N PHE A 111 1.34 -15.61 -7.29
CA PHE A 111 1.60 -16.36 -8.52
C PHE A 111 2.05 -15.45 -9.67
N CYS A 112 1.37 -14.31 -9.86
CA CYS A 112 1.73 -13.31 -10.87
C CYS A 112 3.12 -12.69 -10.62
N GLY A 113 3.47 -12.43 -9.35
CA GLY A 113 4.81 -11.97 -8.96
C GLY A 113 5.90 -13.02 -9.19
N TRP A 114 5.61 -14.30 -8.92
CA TRP A 114 6.54 -15.38 -9.26
C TRP A 114 6.70 -15.54 -10.78
N LEU A 115 5.62 -15.44 -11.54
CA LEU A 115 5.62 -15.61 -12.99
C LEU A 115 6.41 -14.49 -13.70
N SER A 116 6.30 -13.25 -13.21
CA SER A 116 7.06 -12.12 -13.74
C SER A 116 8.54 -12.21 -13.42
N ASP A 117 8.90 -12.59 -12.19
CA ASP A 117 10.30 -12.72 -11.79
C ASP A 117 11.02 -13.92 -12.44
N THR A 118 10.29 -14.92 -12.96
CA THR A 118 10.91 -16.15 -13.52
C THR A 118 10.84 -16.29 -15.03
N LYS A 119 9.77 -15.81 -15.68
CA LYS A 119 9.52 -16.08 -17.11
C LYS A 119 9.25 -14.83 -17.93
N ILE A 120 8.36 -13.95 -17.45
CA ILE A 120 7.84 -12.85 -18.27
C ILE A 120 8.74 -11.61 -18.21
N GLY A 121 9.31 -11.32 -17.04
CA GLY A 121 9.93 -10.04 -16.70
C GLY A 121 8.90 -9.03 -16.17
N ARG A 122 9.30 -8.19 -15.22
CA ARG A 122 8.41 -7.22 -14.54
C ARG A 122 7.79 -6.20 -15.50
N GLY A 123 8.59 -5.60 -16.38
CA GLY A 123 8.12 -4.62 -17.37
C GLY A 123 7.11 -5.21 -18.37
N ASN A 124 7.38 -6.42 -18.86
CA ASN A 124 6.46 -7.14 -19.75
C ASN A 124 5.17 -7.56 -19.04
N ALA A 125 5.23 -7.92 -17.76
CA ALA A 125 4.06 -8.24 -16.97
C ALA A 125 3.14 -7.02 -16.80
N ILE A 126 3.72 -5.82 -16.57
CA ILE A 126 2.96 -4.56 -16.52
C ILE A 126 2.36 -4.24 -17.88
N TYR A 127 3.14 -4.37 -18.96
CA TYR A 127 2.66 -4.13 -20.32
C TYR A 127 1.48 -5.04 -20.69
N LEU A 128 1.59 -6.34 -20.40
CA LEU A 128 0.51 -7.30 -20.60
C LEU A 128 -0.70 -6.97 -19.71
N GLY A 129 -0.48 -6.57 -18.46
CA GLY A 129 -1.52 -6.09 -17.56
C GLY A 129 -2.28 -4.89 -18.13
N LEU A 130 -1.57 -3.88 -18.64
CA LEU A 130 -2.18 -2.69 -19.26
C LEU A 130 -3.07 -3.05 -20.45
N TRP A 131 -2.65 -3.96 -21.32
CA TRP A 131 -3.48 -4.44 -22.44
C TRP A 131 -4.72 -5.20 -21.99
N LEU A 132 -4.57 -6.12 -21.03
CA LEU A 132 -5.72 -6.87 -20.50
C LEU A 132 -6.71 -5.94 -19.80
N GLY A 133 -6.23 -4.96 -19.05
CA GLY A 133 -7.07 -3.95 -18.39
C GLY A 133 -7.76 -3.02 -19.38
N TRP A 134 -7.09 -2.64 -20.47
CA TRP A 134 -7.70 -1.86 -21.55
C TRP A 134 -8.85 -2.62 -22.23
N ILE A 135 -8.64 -3.90 -22.56
CA ILE A 135 -9.70 -4.77 -23.11
C ILE A 135 -10.85 -4.94 -22.09
N GLY A 136 -10.51 -5.18 -20.82
CA GLY A 136 -11.49 -5.36 -19.75
C GLY A 136 -12.37 -4.13 -19.55
N THR A 137 -11.78 -2.94 -19.46
CA THR A 137 -12.52 -1.67 -19.30
C THR A 137 -13.37 -1.34 -20.53
N LEU A 138 -12.91 -1.68 -21.74
CA LEU A 138 -13.70 -1.53 -22.97
C LEU A 138 -14.95 -2.42 -22.94
N LEU A 139 -14.78 -3.71 -22.61
CA LEU A 139 -15.91 -4.66 -22.50
C LEU A 139 -16.87 -4.25 -21.40
N TRP A 140 -16.37 -3.70 -20.30
CA TRP A 140 -17.19 -3.17 -19.23
C TRP A 140 -18.02 -1.97 -19.71
N ALA A 141 -17.40 -1.00 -20.38
CA ALA A 141 -18.09 0.16 -20.93
C ALA A 141 -19.19 -0.23 -21.92
N ILE A 142 -18.92 -1.20 -22.81
CA ILE A 142 -19.93 -1.78 -23.71
C ILE A 142 -21.08 -2.41 -22.92
N GLY A 143 -20.78 -3.17 -21.85
CA GLY A 143 -21.79 -3.73 -20.96
C GLY A 143 -22.67 -2.66 -20.30
N CYS A 144 -22.09 -1.55 -19.86
CA CYS A 144 -22.84 -0.40 -19.33
C CYS A 144 -23.73 0.24 -20.40
N CYS A 145 -23.23 0.43 -21.63
CA CYS A 145 -24.01 0.98 -22.74
C CYS A 145 -25.21 0.07 -23.11
N LEU A 146 -25.04 -1.24 -23.08
CA LEU A 146 -26.11 -2.20 -23.37
C LEU A 146 -27.20 -2.23 -22.29
N GLN A 147 -26.86 -1.92 -21.05
CA GLN A 147 -27.81 -1.79 -19.94
C GLN A 147 -28.47 -0.41 -19.88
N TYR A 148 -27.88 0.61 -20.52
CA TYR A 148 -28.36 1.97 -20.47
C TYR A 148 -29.79 2.07 -21.01
N ASN A 149 -30.75 2.33 -20.13
CA ASN A 149 -32.19 2.41 -20.41
C ASN A 149 -32.80 1.17 -21.09
N SER A 150 -32.20 -0.02 -20.94
CA SER A 150 -32.74 -1.28 -21.48
C SER A 150 -33.15 -2.23 -20.35
N CYS A 151 -34.35 -2.80 -20.42
CA CYS A 151 -34.88 -3.77 -19.45
C CYS A 151 -35.05 -5.18 -20.05
N GLY A 152 -34.57 -5.42 -21.28
CA GLY A 152 -34.76 -6.67 -22.01
C GLY A 152 -33.60 -7.66 -21.91
N ALA A 153 -33.63 -8.69 -22.75
CA ALA A 153 -32.54 -9.68 -22.86
C ALA A 153 -31.17 -9.04 -23.14
N THR A 154 -31.14 -7.89 -23.83
CA THR A 154 -29.95 -7.07 -24.08
C THR A 154 -29.26 -6.61 -22.80
N ALA A 155 -30.01 -6.18 -21.79
CA ALA A 155 -29.48 -5.76 -20.51
C ALA A 155 -28.93 -6.95 -19.70
N LEU A 156 -29.60 -8.10 -19.75
CA LEU A 156 -29.12 -9.34 -19.14
C LEU A 156 -27.82 -9.82 -19.78
N VAL A 157 -27.71 -9.76 -21.10
CA VAL A 157 -26.47 -10.09 -21.84
C VAL A 157 -25.34 -9.12 -21.43
N GLY A 158 -25.62 -7.82 -21.35
CA GLY A 158 -24.65 -6.84 -20.83
C GLY A 158 -24.18 -7.18 -19.42
N ARG A 159 -25.08 -7.57 -18.52
CA ARG A 159 -24.79 -7.78 -17.10
C ARG A 159 -24.10 -9.09 -16.78
N TYR A 160 -24.44 -10.18 -17.45
CA TYR A 160 -23.88 -11.50 -17.14
C TYR A 160 -22.78 -11.91 -18.11
N MET A 161 -22.87 -11.59 -19.41
CA MET A 161 -21.82 -11.98 -20.35
C MET A 161 -20.69 -10.95 -20.36
N PHE A 162 -21.00 -9.70 -20.69
CA PHE A 162 -19.95 -8.67 -20.84
C PHE A 162 -19.26 -8.35 -19.52
N PHE A 163 -19.98 -8.15 -18.42
CA PHE A 163 -19.34 -7.88 -17.13
C PHE A 163 -18.53 -9.05 -16.60
N THR A 164 -18.97 -10.31 -16.75
CA THR A 164 -18.18 -11.46 -16.29
C THR A 164 -16.91 -11.64 -17.11
N VAL A 165 -16.98 -11.49 -18.43
CA VAL A 165 -15.76 -11.55 -19.27
C VAL A 165 -14.83 -10.38 -18.94
N ALA A 166 -15.37 -9.16 -18.82
CA ALA A 166 -14.60 -7.98 -18.42
C ALA A 166 -13.93 -8.16 -17.05
N PHE A 167 -14.65 -8.72 -16.08
CA PHE A 167 -14.14 -9.02 -14.75
C PHE A 167 -12.91 -9.92 -14.78
N VAL A 168 -12.94 -11.00 -15.56
CA VAL A 168 -11.79 -11.91 -15.70
C VAL A 168 -10.56 -11.20 -16.27
N PHE A 169 -10.73 -10.39 -17.32
CA PHE A 169 -9.63 -9.61 -17.90
C PHE A 169 -9.05 -8.59 -16.91
N MET A 170 -9.94 -7.85 -16.24
CA MET A 170 -9.55 -6.85 -15.24
C MET A 170 -8.85 -7.47 -14.04
N LEU A 171 -9.21 -8.70 -13.69
CA LEU A 171 -8.62 -9.44 -12.58
C LEU A 171 -7.20 -9.90 -12.84
N VAL A 172 -6.96 -10.48 -14.01
CA VAL A 172 -5.61 -10.85 -14.42
C VAL A 172 -4.75 -9.59 -14.58
N SER A 173 -5.32 -8.53 -15.17
CA SER A 173 -4.67 -7.21 -15.26
C SER A 173 -4.26 -6.67 -13.89
N LEU A 174 -5.20 -6.58 -12.95
CA LEU A 174 -4.96 -6.09 -11.60
C LEU A 174 -3.87 -6.90 -10.90
N SER A 175 -3.95 -8.23 -10.99
CA SER A 175 -2.97 -9.13 -10.34
C SER A 175 -1.56 -8.94 -10.91
N LEU A 176 -1.42 -8.79 -12.23
CA LEU A 176 -0.12 -8.54 -12.86
C LEU A 176 0.44 -7.15 -12.54
N MET A 177 -0.40 -6.12 -12.60
CA MET A 177 0.03 -4.74 -12.35
C MET A 177 0.36 -4.53 -10.87
N TYR A 178 -0.52 -4.96 -9.96
CA TYR A 178 -0.39 -4.73 -8.52
C TYR A 178 0.92 -5.30 -7.96
N THR A 179 1.33 -6.50 -8.38
CA THR A 179 2.56 -7.12 -7.86
C THR A 179 3.84 -6.62 -8.50
N ASN A 180 3.77 -6.09 -9.71
CA ASN A 180 4.98 -5.79 -10.49
C ASN A 180 5.28 -4.31 -10.60
N ILE A 181 4.28 -3.43 -10.49
CA ILE A 181 4.47 -2.01 -10.76
C ILE A 181 5.44 -1.35 -9.78
N LEU A 182 5.28 -1.60 -8.48
CA LEU A 182 6.12 -0.96 -7.47
C LEU A 182 7.55 -1.48 -7.56
N PRO A 183 7.82 -2.80 -7.60
CA PRO A 183 9.18 -3.31 -7.80
C PRO A 183 9.82 -2.81 -9.10
N TYR A 184 9.07 -2.81 -10.21
CA TYR A 184 9.58 -2.30 -11.48
C TYR A 184 9.96 -0.82 -11.39
N ASN A 185 9.09 0.00 -10.80
CA ASN A 185 9.36 1.43 -10.63
C ASN A 185 10.57 1.69 -9.74
N LEU A 186 10.75 0.90 -8.68
CA LEU A 186 11.92 0.98 -7.81
C LEU A 186 13.21 0.57 -8.55
N ASP A 187 13.14 -0.47 -9.39
CA ASP A 187 14.30 -0.89 -10.19
C ASP A 187 14.73 0.21 -11.18
N GLN A 188 13.79 1.00 -11.72
CA GLN A 188 14.10 2.17 -12.58
C GLN A 188 14.71 3.36 -11.82
N MET A 189 14.73 3.32 -10.47
CA MET A 189 15.24 4.38 -9.60
C MET A 189 16.51 3.95 -8.85
N MET A 190 17.24 2.94 -9.34
CA MET A 190 18.40 2.38 -8.63
C MET A 190 19.51 3.40 -8.35
N ASP A 191 19.70 4.38 -9.25
CA ASP A 191 20.72 5.43 -9.11
C ASP A 191 20.25 6.64 -8.29
N GLU A 192 18.99 6.66 -7.86
CA GLU A 192 18.41 7.78 -7.12
C GLU A 192 18.70 7.67 -5.61
N SER A 193 18.76 8.82 -4.94
CA SER A 193 18.97 8.86 -3.49
C SER A 193 17.80 8.18 -2.73
N ALA A 194 18.10 7.53 -1.60
CA ALA A 194 17.09 6.86 -0.77
C ALA A 194 15.94 7.79 -0.33
N VAL A 195 16.20 9.09 -0.18
CA VAL A 195 15.18 10.11 0.13
C VAL A 195 14.16 10.22 -0.99
N ARG A 196 14.60 10.24 -2.25
CA ARG A 196 13.72 10.31 -3.43
C ARG A 196 12.90 9.04 -3.60
N ILE A 197 13.51 7.88 -3.37
CA ILE A 197 12.82 6.59 -3.42
C ILE A 197 11.67 6.54 -2.40
N ARG A 198 11.91 7.01 -1.16
CA ARG A 198 10.83 7.11 -0.15
C ARG A 198 9.73 8.08 -0.56
N ALA A 199 10.09 9.28 -0.98
CA ALA A 199 9.10 10.25 -1.45
C ALA A 199 8.26 9.68 -2.60
N PHE A 200 8.89 8.97 -3.54
CA PHE A 200 8.19 8.27 -4.62
C PHE A 200 7.18 7.24 -4.09
N ILE A 201 7.56 6.42 -3.12
CA ILE A 201 6.66 5.45 -2.48
C ILE A 201 5.45 6.16 -1.84
N HIS A 202 5.67 7.26 -1.12
CA HIS A 202 4.60 8.08 -0.54
C HIS A 202 3.61 8.62 -1.57
N TRP A 203 4.11 9.22 -2.66
CA TRP A 203 3.27 9.68 -3.76
C TRP A 203 2.57 8.52 -4.48
N PHE A 204 3.23 7.39 -4.64
CA PHE A 204 2.67 6.19 -5.26
C PHE A 204 1.45 5.66 -4.49
N MET A 205 1.51 5.58 -3.15
CA MET A 205 0.32 5.17 -2.41
C MET A 205 -0.78 6.21 -2.47
N LEU A 206 -0.47 7.51 -2.44
CA LEU A 206 -1.50 8.55 -2.65
C LEU A 206 -2.22 8.33 -4.00
N CYS A 207 -1.48 8.01 -5.07
CA CYS A 207 -2.06 7.65 -6.36
C CYS A 207 -2.90 6.35 -6.33
N LEU A 208 -2.53 5.36 -5.51
CA LEU A 208 -3.35 4.15 -5.34
C LEU A 208 -4.65 4.41 -4.56
N TYR A 209 -4.61 5.24 -3.53
CA TYR A 209 -5.80 5.57 -2.74
C TYR A 209 -6.72 6.57 -3.44
N SER A 210 -6.22 7.37 -4.39
CA SER A 210 -7.03 8.35 -5.12
C SER A 210 -8.14 7.72 -5.97
N GLY A 211 -7.94 6.51 -6.51
CA GLY A 211 -8.98 5.85 -7.32
C GLY A 211 -10.22 5.42 -6.54
N TYR A 212 -10.12 5.26 -5.21
CA TYR A 212 -11.29 5.02 -4.37
C TYR A 212 -12.25 6.22 -4.35
N VAL A 213 -11.73 7.45 -4.49
CA VAL A 213 -12.55 8.67 -4.56
C VAL A 213 -13.48 8.62 -5.77
N SER A 214 -12.96 8.18 -6.91
CA SER A 214 -13.72 8.05 -8.16
C SER A 214 -14.85 7.02 -8.06
N SER A 215 -14.71 5.99 -7.22
CA SER A 215 -15.75 4.97 -7.03
C SER A 215 -17.01 5.48 -6.34
N VAL A 216 -16.88 6.54 -5.53
CA VAL A 216 -17.97 7.05 -4.69
C VAL A 216 -18.66 8.28 -5.33
N LEU A 217 -17.96 9.02 -6.19
CA LEU A 217 -18.46 10.27 -6.77
C LEU A 217 -19.08 10.12 -8.17
N SER A 218 -19.07 8.95 -8.79
CA SER A 218 -19.41 8.82 -10.21
C SER A 218 -20.29 7.62 -10.54
N ASP A 219 -21.11 7.78 -11.58
CA ASP A 219 -21.92 6.69 -12.13
C ASP A 219 -21.05 5.61 -12.78
N GLU A 220 -21.58 4.39 -12.87
CA GLU A 220 -20.85 3.22 -13.38
C GLU A 220 -20.33 3.43 -14.81
N LEU A 221 -21.13 4.11 -15.65
CA LEU A 221 -20.73 4.50 -17.00
C LEU A 221 -19.54 5.48 -16.99
N ILE A 222 -19.62 6.52 -16.15
CA ILE A 222 -18.56 7.53 -16.04
C ILE A 222 -17.26 6.87 -15.58
N ILE A 223 -17.32 6.00 -14.57
CA ILE A 223 -16.17 5.23 -14.08
C ILE A 223 -15.59 4.37 -15.21
N SER A 224 -16.44 3.70 -16.00
CA SER A 224 -16.01 2.88 -17.15
C SER A 224 -15.24 3.68 -18.20
N VAL A 225 -15.73 4.87 -18.56
CA VAL A 225 -15.10 5.74 -19.56
C VAL A 225 -13.79 6.32 -19.03
N VAL A 226 -13.76 6.79 -17.78
CA VAL A 226 -12.56 7.32 -17.14
C VAL A 226 -11.48 6.24 -17.04
N ALA A 227 -11.85 5.02 -16.65
CA ALA A 227 -10.92 3.90 -16.59
C ALA A 227 -10.33 3.57 -17.96
N PHE A 228 -11.18 3.47 -18.98
CA PHE A 228 -10.74 3.22 -20.36
C PHE A 228 -9.78 4.31 -20.86
N ALA A 229 -10.09 5.57 -20.58
CA ALA A 229 -9.21 6.69 -20.91
C ALA A 229 -7.86 6.59 -20.18
N LEU A 230 -7.84 6.23 -18.90
CA LEU A 230 -6.62 6.06 -18.11
C LEU A 230 -5.74 4.92 -18.62
N PHE A 231 -6.32 3.75 -18.91
CA PHE A 231 -5.58 2.63 -19.52
C PHE A 231 -5.03 3.00 -20.89
N SER A 232 -5.83 3.68 -21.72
CA SER A 232 -5.40 4.18 -23.04
C SER A 232 -4.23 5.15 -22.91
N PHE A 233 -4.34 6.11 -21.99
CA PHE A 233 -3.28 7.07 -21.73
C PHE A 233 -1.99 6.39 -21.23
N CYS A 234 -2.09 5.44 -20.31
CA CYS A 234 -0.93 4.69 -19.82
C CYS A 234 -0.26 3.86 -20.92
N LEU A 235 -1.04 3.22 -21.81
CA LEU A 235 -0.51 2.51 -22.98
C LEU A 235 0.20 3.46 -23.95
N CYS A 236 -0.42 4.60 -24.27
CA CYS A 236 0.21 5.61 -25.11
C CYS A 236 1.54 6.10 -24.52
N LEU A 237 1.56 6.41 -23.22
CA LEU A 237 2.79 6.78 -22.50
C LEU A 237 3.82 5.66 -22.54
N HIS A 238 3.41 4.40 -22.37
CA HIS A 238 4.31 3.26 -22.46
C HIS A 238 4.98 3.15 -23.83
N PHE A 239 4.24 3.34 -24.92
CA PHE A 239 4.83 3.34 -26.26
C PHE A 239 5.78 4.52 -26.49
N LEU A 240 5.39 5.72 -26.06
CA LEU A 240 6.21 6.93 -26.25
C LEU A 240 7.53 6.87 -25.47
N PHE A 241 7.49 6.35 -24.25
CA PHE A 241 8.64 6.35 -23.34
C PHE A 241 9.33 4.99 -23.21
N LYS A 242 8.95 3.99 -24.01
CA LYS A 242 9.56 2.64 -23.98
C LYS A 242 11.08 2.66 -24.02
N HIS A 243 11.65 3.57 -24.82
CA HIS A 243 13.10 3.71 -25.01
C HIS A 243 13.83 4.36 -23.82
N ARG A 244 13.11 4.95 -22.87
CA ARG A 244 13.68 5.62 -21.69
C ARG A 244 13.79 4.68 -20.48
N PHE A 245 13.15 3.51 -20.54
CA PHE A 245 13.18 2.54 -19.45
C PHE A 245 14.37 1.59 -19.61
N GLU A 246 15.06 1.33 -18.51
CA GLU A 246 16.18 0.40 -18.48
C GLU A 246 15.67 -1.04 -18.55
N HIS A 247 16.28 -1.82 -19.44
CA HIS A 247 15.97 -3.23 -19.55
C HIS A 247 16.72 -4.02 -18.48
N ILE A 248 16.00 -4.41 -17.44
CA ILE A 248 16.54 -5.22 -16.36
C ILE A 248 16.49 -6.69 -16.79
N PRO A 249 17.63 -7.41 -16.81
CA PRO A 249 17.64 -8.84 -17.12
C PRO A 249 16.79 -9.60 -16.10
N ILE A 250 16.33 -10.80 -16.45
CA ILE A 250 15.50 -11.64 -15.57
C ILE A 250 16.43 -12.59 -14.80
N PRO A 251 16.99 -12.22 -13.62
CA PRO A 251 17.60 -13.21 -12.75
C PRO A 251 16.49 -14.10 -12.19
N ASN A 252 16.81 -15.36 -11.87
CA ASN A 252 15.90 -16.22 -11.12
C ASN A 252 16.28 -16.19 -9.62
N PRO A 253 15.78 -15.22 -8.83
CA PRO A 253 16.17 -15.07 -7.43
C PRO A 253 15.74 -16.27 -6.58
N TYR A 254 14.59 -16.89 -6.90
CA TYR A 254 14.08 -18.06 -6.20
C TYR A 254 15.02 -19.26 -6.29
N LYS A 255 15.65 -19.48 -7.45
CA LYS A 255 16.64 -20.54 -7.64
C LYS A 255 17.88 -20.32 -6.77
N ILE A 256 18.32 -19.07 -6.61
CA ILE A 256 19.46 -18.72 -5.73
C ILE A 256 19.08 -18.99 -4.28
N VAL A 257 17.93 -18.47 -3.83
CA VAL A 257 17.42 -18.69 -2.45
C VAL A 257 17.30 -20.17 -2.14
N PHE A 258 16.66 -20.95 -3.00
CA PHE A 258 16.50 -22.39 -2.81
C PHE A 258 17.84 -23.13 -2.77
N LYS A 259 18.78 -22.77 -3.66
CA LYS A 259 20.12 -23.38 -3.68
C LYS A 259 20.91 -23.07 -2.40
N VAL A 260 20.90 -21.83 -1.93
CA VAL A 260 21.59 -21.41 -0.69
C VAL A 260 20.96 -22.10 0.52
N LEU A 261 19.62 -22.16 0.60
CA LEU A 261 18.92 -22.86 1.67
C LEU A 261 19.22 -24.37 1.66
N LYS A 262 19.15 -25.02 0.50
CA LYS A 262 19.46 -26.45 0.35
C LYS A 262 20.92 -26.74 0.71
N PHE A 263 21.84 -25.88 0.29
CA PHE A 263 23.26 -26.02 0.62
C PHE A 263 23.49 -25.85 2.12
N SER A 264 22.92 -24.83 2.76
CA SER A 264 23.07 -24.60 4.20
C SER A 264 22.51 -25.77 5.03
N LEU A 265 21.35 -26.32 4.66
CA LEU A 265 20.74 -27.47 5.34
C LEU A 265 21.53 -28.77 5.14
N LYS A 266 22.06 -29.02 3.93
CA LYS A 266 22.80 -30.25 3.61
C LYS A 266 24.21 -30.24 4.20
N THR A 267 24.94 -29.13 4.04
CA THR A 267 26.33 -28.96 4.51
C THR A 267 26.41 -28.83 6.04
N SER A 268 25.36 -28.31 6.70
CA SER A 268 25.28 -28.24 8.16
C SER A 268 25.34 -29.61 8.85
N ARG A 269 24.98 -30.71 8.17
CA ARG A 269 24.99 -32.05 8.76
C ARG A 269 26.34 -32.76 8.68
N THR A 270 27.18 -32.44 7.70
CA THR A 270 28.41 -33.21 7.39
C THR A 270 29.71 -32.43 7.57
N ARG A 271 29.71 -31.09 7.42
CA ARG A 271 30.97 -30.31 7.35
C ARG A 271 31.40 -29.64 8.65
N ARG A 272 30.61 -29.76 9.73
CA ARG A 272 31.01 -29.26 11.07
C ARG A 272 32.24 -29.98 11.65
N GLN A 273 32.64 -31.11 11.05
CA GLN A 273 33.71 -31.99 11.55
C GLN A 273 35.05 -31.89 10.79
N HIS A 274 35.10 -31.39 9.55
CA HIS A 274 36.36 -31.30 8.78
C HIS A 274 36.92 -29.88 8.84
N ARG A 275 37.78 -29.65 9.84
CA ARG A 275 38.37 -28.34 10.17
C ARG A 275 39.86 -28.33 9.81
N SER A 276 40.29 -27.39 9.00
CA SER A 276 41.71 -27.08 8.81
C SER A 276 42.11 -25.99 9.80
N ALA A 277 43.24 -26.14 10.48
CA ALA A 277 43.71 -25.25 11.55
C ALA A 277 44.06 -23.81 11.13
N PHE A 278 44.03 -23.50 9.83
CA PHE A 278 44.52 -22.22 9.27
C PHE A 278 43.44 -21.18 8.92
N THR A 279 42.15 -21.51 9.00
CA THR A 279 41.10 -20.48 8.85
C THR A 279 40.84 -19.83 10.20
N TYR A 280 41.44 -18.67 10.44
CA TYR A 280 41.06 -17.80 11.56
C TYR A 280 39.70 -17.17 11.26
N TRP A 281 38.71 -17.46 12.10
CA TRP A 281 37.41 -16.80 12.05
C TRP A 281 37.45 -15.63 13.02
N GLY A 282 37.03 -14.43 12.58
CA GLY A 282 36.86 -13.29 13.47
C GLY A 282 35.65 -13.48 14.38
N GLU A 283 34.46 -13.62 13.79
CA GLU A 283 33.20 -13.93 14.47
C GLU A 283 32.69 -15.33 14.09
N GLU A 284 31.98 -15.99 15.00
CA GLU A 284 31.40 -17.31 14.73
C GLU A 284 30.35 -17.21 13.60
N PRO A 285 30.50 -18.02 12.54
CA PRO A 285 29.63 -17.94 11.38
C PRO A 285 28.25 -18.56 11.62
N SER A 286 27.23 -17.95 11.04
CA SER A 286 25.91 -18.59 10.99
C SER A 286 25.93 -19.79 10.03
N ARG A 287 24.95 -20.71 10.15
CA ARG A 287 24.85 -21.89 9.27
C ARG A 287 24.79 -21.54 7.79
N MET A 288 24.20 -20.40 7.44
CA MET A 288 24.16 -19.90 6.07
C MET A 288 25.48 -19.28 5.63
N ASP A 289 26.30 -18.73 6.54
CA ASP A 289 27.62 -18.21 6.20
C ASP A 289 28.53 -19.28 5.61
N LEU A 290 28.39 -20.54 6.03
CA LEU A 290 29.14 -21.66 5.45
C LEU A 290 28.91 -21.87 3.94
N ALA A 291 27.85 -21.27 3.38
CA ALA A 291 27.60 -21.26 1.94
C ALA A 291 28.47 -20.27 1.16
N LYS A 292 29.11 -19.31 1.85
CA LYS A 292 29.96 -18.29 1.24
C LYS A 292 31.27 -18.88 0.74
N GLU A 293 31.77 -18.33 -0.36
CA GLU A 293 33.07 -18.67 -0.94
C GLU A 293 34.22 -18.49 0.05
N ARG A 294 34.19 -17.43 0.87
CA ARG A 294 35.15 -17.18 1.97
C ARG A 294 35.33 -18.37 2.92
N TYR A 295 34.31 -19.21 3.04
CA TYR A 295 34.27 -20.36 3.94
C TYR A 295 34.24 -21.71 3.20
N GLY A 296 34.63 -21.71 1.91
CA GLY A 296 34.68 -22.90 1.06
C GLY A 296 33.32 -23.34 0.50
N GLY A 297 32.34 -22.44 0.49
CA GLY A 297 31.07 -22.61 -0.20
C GLY A 297 31.11 -22.14 -1.66
N CYS A 298 29.99 -22.27 -2.39
CA CYS A 298 29.91 -21.96 -3.83
C CYS A 298 29.18 -20.63 -4.13
N PHE A 299 28.80 -19.87 -3.11
CA PHE A 299 27.97 -18.66 -3.26
C PHE A 299 28.75 -17.42 -2.86
N SER A 300 28.44 -16.30 -3.49
CA SER A 300 29.10 -15.03 -3.18
C SER A 300 28.69 -14.52 -1.79
N HIS A 301 29.46 -13.57 -1.26
CA HIS A 301 29.11 -12.92 0.00
C HIS A 301 27.73 -12.24 -0.09
N GLU A 302 27.45 -11.57 -1.20
CA GLU A 302 26.22 -10.81 -1.45
C GLU A 302 25.00 -11.73 -1.57
N GLU A 303 25.13 -12.85 -2.30
CA GLU A 303 24.02 -13.81 -2.46
C GLU A 303 23.55 -14.36 -1.12
N VAL A 304 24.50 -14.75 -0.24
CA VAL A 304 24.17 -15.32 1.06
C VAL A 304 23.57 -14.28 2.00
N GLU A 305 24.12 -13.05 2.02
CA GLU A 305 23.54 -11.97 2.83
C GLU A 305 22.14 -11.58 2.35
N ASN A 306 21.91 -11.53 1.04
CA ASN A 306 20.58 -11.28 0.47
C ASN A 306 19.55 -12.34 0.89
N VAL A 307 19.96 -13.61 0.98
CA VAL A 307 19.05 -14.68 1.46
C VAL A 307 18.76 -14.52 2.95
N LYS A 308 19.74 -14.11 3.76
CA LYS A 308 19.51 -13.86 5.19
C LYS A 308 18.59 -12.68 5.41
N THR A 309 18.79 -11.58 4.68
CA THR A 309 17.93 -10.39 4.78
C THR A 309 16.51 -10.73 4.33
N PHE A 310 16.35 -11.46 3.23
CA PHE A 310 15.04 -11.98 2.79
C PHE A 310 14.33 -12.79 3.88
N LEU A 311 15.00 -13.75 4.52
CA LEU A 311 14.40 -14.54 5.60
C LEU A 311 14.02 -13.68 6.81
N ARG A 312 14.86 -12.72 7.20
CA ARG A 312 14.54 -11.79 8.30
C ARG A 312 13.31 -10.96 7.99
N ILE A 313 13.22 -10.42 6.77
CA ILE A 313 12.06 -9.65 6.31
C ILE A 313 10.81 -10.54 6.28
N ALA A 314 10.92 -11.77 5.76
CA ALA A 314 9.81 -12.71 5.72
C ALA A 314 9.26 -13.05 7.12
N VAL A 315 10.13 -13.22 8.12
CA VAL A 315 9.71 -13.43 9.52
C VAL A 315 8.98 -12.21 10.06
N VAL A 316 9.51 -11.00 9.84
CA VAL A 316 8.87 -9.75 10.26
C VAL A 316 7.48 -9.63 9.62
N LEU A 317 7.37 -9.84 8.32
CA LEU A 317 6.10 -9.82 7.59
C LEU A 317 5.11 -10.87 8.09
N ALA A 318 5.55 -12.10 8.34
CA ALA A 318 4.69 -13.16 8.88
C ALA A 318 4.13 -12.80 10.26
N THR A 319 4.94 -12.18 11.13
CA THR A 319 4.48 -11.74 12.46
C THR A 319 3.56 -10.52 12.39
N SER A 320 3.81 -9.57 11.49
CA SER A 320 2.97 -8.37 11.36
C SER A 320 1.67 -8.62 10.59
N PHE A 321 1.62 -9.65 9.73
CA PHE A 321 0.46 -9.99 8.90
C PHE A 321 -0.84 -10.12 9.70
N SER A 322 -0.77 -10.72 10.90
CA SER A 322 -1.95 -10.90 11.77
C SER A 322 -2.60 -9.58 12.18
N LEU A 323 -1.83 -8.50 12.27
CA LEU A 323 -2.35 -7.16 12.57
C LEU A 323 -2.85 -6.45 11.31
N PHE A 324 -2.31 -6.74 10.13
CA PHE A 324 -2.77 -6.17 8.85
C PHE A 324 -4.18 -6.62 8.45
N VAL A 325 -4.53 -7.87 8.72
CA VAL A 325 -5.85 -8.44 8.37
C VAL A 325 -7.04 -7.65 8.96
N PRO A 326 -7.08 -7.26 10.26
CA PRO A 326 -8.21 -6.51 10.81
C PRO A 326 -8.26 -5.03 10.38
N ILE A 327 -7.20 -4.46 9.83
CA ILE A 327 -7.12 -3.02 9.51
C ILE A 327 -8.11 -2.62 8.42
N VAL A 328 -8.13 -3.40 7.33
CA VAL A 328 -9.00 -3.13 6.17
C VAL A 328 -10.48 -3.16 6.57
N PRO A 329 -11.01 -4.18 7.27
CA PRO A 329 -12.40 -4.15 7.73
C PRO A 329 -12.63 -3.06 8.79
N VAL A 330 -11.71 -2.77 9.72
CA VAL A 330 -11.92 -1.70 10.71
C VAL A 330 -12.03 -0.31 10.06
N LEU A 331 -11.15 0.02 9.11
CA LEU A 331 -11.16 1.29 8.38
C LEU A 331 -12.37 1.43 7.45
N ASN A 332 -12.72 0.37 6.73
CA ASN A 332 -13.79 0.44 5.74
C ASN A 332 -15.19 0.39 6.38
N SER A 333 -15.30 -0.13 7.61
CA SER A 333 -16.59 -0.44 8.23
C SER A 333 -17.01 0.50 9.34
N SER A 334 -16.12 1.39 9.80
CA SER A 334 -16.46 2.40 10.80
C SER A 334 -17.66 3.25 10.38
N SER A 335 -17.78 3.56 9.08
CA SER A 335 -18.92 4.31 8.51
C SER A 335 -20.24 3.54 8.55
N ASN A 336 -20.22 2.21 8.55
CA ASN A 336 -21.43 1.39 8.63
C ASN A 336 -22.11 1.53 10.00
N PHE A 337 -21.37 1.89 11.05
CA PHE A 337 -21.91 2.05 12.39
C PHE A 337 -22.66 3.36 12.59
N VAL A 338 -22.56 4.34 11.68
CA VAL A 338 -23.22 5.65 11.77
C VAL A 338 -24.71 5.52 12.05
N ALA A 339 -25.39 4.55 11.45
CA ALA A 339 -26.83 4.35 11.62
C ALA A 339 -27.27 4.06 13.07
N GLN A 340 -26.36 3.55 13.92
CA GLN A 340 -26.67 3.23 15.32
C GLN A 340 -26.62 4.45 16.25
N PHE A 341 -25.99 5.54 15.79
CA PHE A 341 -25.80 6.77 16.56
C PHE A 341 -26.91 7.79 16.31
N LYS A 342 -27.07 8.71 17.25
CA LYS A 342 -28.05 9.80 17.19
C LYS A 342 -27.83 10.67 15.95
N HIS A 343 -28.91 10.97 15.22
CA HIS A 343 -28.90 11.66 13.92
C HIS A 343 -28.07 10.97 12.83
N GLY A 344 -27.77 9.67 12.96
CA GLY A 344 -27.02 8.93 11.95
C GLY A 344 -27.78 8.71 10.64
N TYR A 345 -29.11 8.54 10.71
CA TYR A 345 -29.96 8.35 9.53
C TYR A 345 -30.46 9.68 8.94
N GLU A 346 -30.79 10.66 9.78
CA GLU A 346 -31.33 11.96 9.38
C GLU A 346 -30.25 13.03 9.16
N GLY A 347 -29.03 12.82 9.68
CA GLY A 347 -27.93 13.75 9.54
C GLY A 347 -27.48 13.90 8.08
N LEU A 348 -27.20 15.14 7.66
CA LEU A 348 -26.71 15.46 6.31
C LEU A 348 -27.61 14.89 5.20
N ASN A 349 -28.94 15.02 5.32
CA ASN A 349 -29.92 14.57 4.33
C ASN A 349 -29.79 13.07 3.95
N GLY A 350 -29.41 12.21 4.90
CA GLY A 350 -29.22 10.77 4.67
C GLY A 350 -27.83 10.37 4.16
N ASN A 351 -26.92 11.34 3.96
CA ASN A 351 -25.57 11.10 3.44
C ASN A 351 -24.49 10.97 4.53
N ALA A 352 -24.86 10.97 5.82
CA ALA A 352 -23.90 10.92 6.93
C ALA A 352 -22.89 9.77 6.84
N LYS A 353 -23.33 8.58 6.39
CA LYS A 353 -22.45 7.41 6.17
C LYS A 353 -21.34 7.72 5.16
N SER A 354 -21.70 8.24 3.99
CA SER A 354 -20.75 8.55 2.91
C SER A 354 -19.81 9.67 3.33
N VAL A 355 -20.34 10.72 3.96
CA VAL A 355 -19.55 11.86 4.45
C VAL A 355 -18.53 11.41 5.50
N LEU A 356 -18.93 10.57 6.46
CA LEU A 356 -18.01 10.05 7.46
C LEU A 356 -16.94 9.16 6.82
N TRP A 357 -17.29 8.31 5.85
CA TRP A 357 -16.32 7.50 5.13
C TRP A 357 -15.28 8.37 4.38
N PHE A 358 -15.72 9.45 3.72
CA PHE A 358 -14.82 10.41 3.06
C PHE A 358 -13.89 11.12 4.06
N LEU A 359 -14.43 11.63 5.16
CA LEU A 359 -13.66 12.31 6.20
C LEU A 359 -12.71 11.37 6.96
N SER A 360 -13.05 10.08 7.02
CA SER A 360 -12.29 9.07 7.75
C SER A 360 -11.17 8.48 6.91
N ASN A 361 -11.40 8.21 5.62
CA ASN A 361 -10.46 7.47 4.77
C ASN A 361 -9.74 8.37 3.75
N ILE A 362 -10.47 9.26 3.07
CA ILE A 362 -9.93 10.01 1.92
C ILE A 362 -9.20 11.28 2.38
N ILE A 363 -9.88 12.13 3.14
CA ILE A 363 -9.33 13.45 3.53
C ILE A 363 -8.02 13.30 4.32
N PRO A 364 -7.89 12.38 5.28
CA PRO A 364 -6.64 12.21 6.00
C PRO A 364 -5.51 11.74 5.07
N LEU A 365 -5.75 10.89 4.08
CA LEU A 365 -4.69 10.47 3.14
C LEU A 365 -4.23 11.62 2.23
N PHE A 366 -5.17 12.36 1.64
CA PHE A 366 -4.87 13.48 0.74
C PHE A 366 -4.28 14.70 1.45
N VAL A 367 -4.57 14.89 2.73
CA VAL A 367 -4.00 15.99 3.52
C VAL A 367 -2.70 15.55 4.20
N LEU A 368 -2.67 14.38 4.84
CA LEU A 368 -1.51 13.95 5.64
C LEU A 368 -0.31 13.59 4.76
N ILE A 369 -0.48 12.95 3.60
CA ILE A 369 0.67 12.56 2.75
C ILE A 369 1.42 13.80 2.25
N PRO A 370 0.77 14.79 1.60
CA PRO A 370 1.44 16.02 1.18
C PRO A 370 1.95 16.84 2.36
N LEU A 371 1.20 16.91 3.47
CA LEU A 371 1.65 17.62 4.66
C LEU A 371 2.89 16.96 5.28
N PHE A 372 2.99 15.64 5.26
CA PHE A 372 4.14 14.92 5.77
C PHE A 372 5.37 15.12 4.88
N GLU A 373 5.22 14.91 3.57
CA GLU A 373 6.32 15.01 2.61
C GLU A 373 6.79 16.44 2.35
N LEU A 374 5.86 17.39 2.21
CA LEU A 374 6.19 18.77 1.85
C LEU A 374 6.46 19.65 3.07
N VAL A 375 5.85 19.37 4.23
CA VAL A 375 5.93 20.25 5.41
C VAL A 375 6.71 19.59 6.56
N ILE A 376 6.26 18.45 7.08
CA ILE A 376 6.83 17.86 8.31
C ILE A 376 8.27 17.41 8.11
N LEU A 377 8.54 16.57 7.10
CA LEU A 377 9.88 16.01 6.92
C LEU A 377 10.94 17.08 6.59
N PRO A 378 10.66 18.07 5.70
CA PRO A 378 11.62 19.14 5.44
C PRO A 378 11.86 20.06 6.64
N LEU A 379 10.87 20.25 7.54
CA LEU A 379 11.03 21.03 8.77
C LEU A 379 11.76 20.26 9.88
N PHE A 380 11.58 18.94 9.95
CA PHE A 380 12.09 18.09 11.02
C PHE A 380 12.89 16.88 10.50
N PRO A 381 14.08 17.08 9.89
CA PRO A 381 14.89 15.98 9.35
C PRO A 381 15.39 15.00 10.43
N LYS A 382 15.39 15.40 11.72
CA LYS A 382 15.69 14.49 12.83
C LYS A 382 14.54 13.49 13.10
N LEU A 383 13.30 13.88 12.83
CA LEU A 383 12.14 12.99 12.90
C LEU A 383 12.28 11.89 11.85
N GLU A 384 12.75 12.25 10.65
CA GLU A 384 13.04 11.29 9.58
C GLU A 384 14.05 10.24 10.01
N TYR A 385 15.16 10.62 10.66
CA TYR A 385 16.14 9.61 11.14
C TYR A 385 15.54 8.66 12.19
N PHE A 386 14.60 9.13 13.00
CA PHE A 386 13.91 8.31 13.99
C PHE A 386 12.94 7.32 13.33
N LEU A 387 12.16 7.81 12.36
CA LEU A 387 11.12 7.07 11.63
C LEU A 387 11.74 6.07 10.63
N SER A 388 12.81 6.46 9.93
CA SER A 388 13.53 5.67 8.92
C SER A 388 14.11 4.33 9.42
N LYS A 389 14.05 4.03 10.72
CA LYS A 389 14.31 2.66 11.21
C LYS A 389 13.02 1.83 11.04
N PRO A 390 12.94 0.92 10.05
CA PRO A 390 11.68 0.28 9.63
C PRO A 390 10.99 -0.49 10.78
N LEU A 391 11.77 -1.10 11.69
CA LEU A 391 11.22 -1.79 12.85
C LEU A 391 10.55 -0.85 13.87
N ARG A 392 11.04 0.39 14.01
CA ARG A 392 10.45 1.39 14.92
C ARG A 392 9.19 2.00 14.31
N GLY A 393 9.21 2.29 13.01
CA GLY A 393 8.03 2.66 12.24
C GLY A 393 6.94 1.59 12.42
N LEU A 394 7.22 0.35 12.01
CA LEU A 394 6.29 -0.78 12.15
C LEU A 394 5.77 -0.97 13.59
N GLY A 395 6.62 -0.80 14.61
CA GLY A 395 6.22 -0.87 16.02
C GLY A 395 5.24 0.24 16.42
N LEU A 396 5.52 1.49 16.06
CA LEU A 396 4.65 2.64 16.33
C LEU A 396 3.30 2.49 15.62
N ALA A 397 3.33 2.04 14.36
CA ALA A 397 2.19 1.65 13.56
C ALA A 397 1.27 0.67 14.32
N ASN A 398 1.83 -0.42 14.81
CA ASN A 398 1.10 -1.44 15.57
C ASN A 398 0.45 -0.90 16.85
N VAL A 399 1.15 -0.03 17.59
CA VAL A 399 0.60 0.61 18.80
C VAL A 399 -0.59 1.51 18.47
N LEU A 400 -0.53 2.26 17.37
CA LEU A 400 -1.63 3.14 16.93
C LEU A 400 -2.85 2.36 16.47
N ILE A 401 -2.67 1.22 15.79
CA ILE A 401 -3.78 0.31 15.45
C ILE A 401 -4.45 -0.21 16.72
N LEU A 402 -3.65 -0.70 17.67
CA LEU A 402 -4.18 -1.22 18.92
C LEU A 402 -4.99 -0.14 19.64
N LEU A 403 -4.50 1.11 19.64
CA LEU A 403 -5.22 2.25 20.19
C LEU A 403 -6.50 2.58 19.41
N SER A 404 -6.50 2.45 18.08
CA SER A 404 -7.71 2.61 17.25
C SER A 404 -8.77 1.56 17.60
N ILE A 405 -8.40 0.28 17.68
CA ILE A 405 -9.30 -0.82 18.05
C ILE A 405 -9.83 -0.63 19.48
N LEU A 406 -8.94 -0.29 20.43
CA LEU A 406 -9.32 0.02 21.81
C LEU A 406 -10.27 1.21 21.87
N SER A 407 -10.05 2.26 21.08
CA SER A 407 -10.94 3.41 21.05
C SER A 407 -12.32 3.07 20.51
N LEU A 408 -12.41 2.23 19.46
CA LEU A 408 -13.68 1.75 18.94
C LEU A 408 -14.44 0.89 19.96
N PHE A 409 -13.72 0.05 20.71
CA PHE A 409 -14.28 -0.74 21.81
C PHE A 409 -14.78 0.14 22.96
N LEU A 410 -14.01 1.17 23.35
CA LEU A 410 -14.42 2.12 24.39
C LEU A 410 -15.65 2.93 23.98
N ILE A 411 -15.74 3.34 22.71
CA ILE A 411 -16.92 4.04 22.18
C ILE A 411 -18.16 3.14 22.25
N ASP A 412 -18.04 1.86 21.88
CA ASP A 412 -19.13 0.88 22.01
C ASP A 412 -19.54 0.69 23.48
N LEU A 413 -18.57 0.54 24.38
CA LEU A 413 -18.81 0.36 25.81
C LEU A 413 -19.52 1.59 26.42
N ILE A 414 -19.07 2.80 26.10
CA ILE A 414 -19.67 4.06 26.58
C ILE A 414 -21.09 4.20 26.02
N GLY A 415 -21.29 3.89 24.73
CA GLY A 415 -22.62 3.89 24.11
C GLY A 415 -23.60 2.93 24.81
N ARG A 416 -23.11 1.77 25.29
CA ARG A 416 -23.91 0.81 26.06
C ARG A 416 -24.24 1.30 27.47
N ILE A 417 -23.27 1.87 28.19
CA ILE A 417 -23.51 2.40 29.53
C ILE A 417 -24.55 3.53 29.46
N ALA A 418 -24.41 4.45 28.50
CA ALA A 418 -25.34 5.55 28.30
C ALA A 418 -26.77 5.07 27.95
N SER A 419 -26.90 4.06 27.08
CA SER A 419 -28.21 3.52 26.68
C SER A 419 -28.87 2.63 27.74
N SER A 420 -28.08 1.94 28.57
CA SER A 420 -28.60 1.14 29.70
C SER A 420 -29.31 2.00 30.76
N ILE A 421 -28.98 3.30 30.82
CA ILE A 421 -29.62 4.29 31.69
C ILE A 421 -30.96 4.75 31.10
N THR A 422 -31.14 4.71 29.76
CA THR A 422 -32.29 5.32 29.07
C THR A 422 -33.35 4.37 28.50
N CYS A 423 -33.11 3.09 28.16
CA CYS A 423 -34.20 2.13 27.88
C CYS A 423 -33.82 0.63 27.65
N THR A 424 -34.84 -0.21 27.75
CA THR A 424 -34.94 -1.68 27.84
C THR A 424 -34.30 -2.57 26.75
N SER A 425 -33.50 -3.54 27.21
CA SER A 425 -33.34 -4.98 26.82
C SER A 425 -33.24 -5.46 25.36
N LYS A 426 -33.28 -4.62 24.32
CA LYS A 426 -33.12 -5.07 22.91
C LYS A 426 -31.92 -4.49 22.18
N MET A 427 -30.83 -4.23 22.89
CA MET A 427 -29.57 -3.88 22.24
C MET A 427 -28.80 -5.16 21.90
N PRO A 428 -28.41 -5.37 20.64
CA PRO A 428 -27.57 -6.50 20.29
C PRO A 428 -26.17 -6.40 20.92
N CYS A 429 -25.59 -7.56 21.24
CA CYS A 429 -24.22 -7.69 21.72
C CYS A 429 -23.28 -7.35 20.55
N PHE A 430 -22.42 -6.35 20.73
CA PHE A 430 -21.52 -5.77 19.72
C PHE A 430 -22.19 -4.93 18.62
N PHE A 431 -21.41 -4.02 18.01
CA PHE A 431 -21.81 -3.32 16.79
C PHE A 431 -22.35 -4.36 15.78
N ILE A 432 -23.65 -4.32 15.49
CA ILE A 432 -24.17 -5.11 14.38
C ILE A 432 -23.85 -4.38 13.09
N TRP A 433 -23.30 -5.13 12.14
CA TRP A 433 -23.09 -4.74 10.75
C TRP A 433 -24.38 -4.47 9.95
N LYS A 434 -25.54 -4.44 10.60
CA LYS A 434 -26.86 -4.18 10.03
C LYS A 434 -27.36 -2.85 10.55
N SER A 435 -28.07 -2.12 9.70
CA SER A 435 -28.80 -0.92 10.09
C SER A 435 -29.87 -1.30 11.11
N VAL A 436 -29.77 -0.71 12.30
CA VAL A 436 -30.77 -0.79 13.37
C VAL A 436 -31.22 0.64 13.67
N HIS A 437 -32.41 0.81 14.24
CA HIS A 437 -32.85 2.10 14.76
C HIS A 437 -31.78 2.74 15.66
N PRO A 438 -31.70 4.08 15.70
CA PRO A 438 -30.71 4.78 16.52
C PRO A 438 -30.89 4.35 17.97
N THR A 439 -29.86 3.73 18.53
CA THR A 439 -29.88 3.13 19.88
C THR A 439 -28.87 3.81 20.80
N ILE A 440 -27.91 4.57 20.25
CA ILE A 440 -26.88 5.27 20.99
C ILE A 440 -27.14 6.78 20.95
N ASP A 441 -27.38 7.40 22.10
CA ASP A 441 -27.62 8.84 22.27
C ASP A 441 -26.36 9.73 22.14
N ILE A 442 -25.34 9.26 21.44
CA ILE A 442 -24.07 9.95 21.19
C ILE A 442 -24.03 10.38 19.72
N SER A 443 -23.36 11.50 19.42
CA SER A 443 -23.15 11.94 18.04
C SER A 443 -22.24 10.98 17.27
N TYR A 444 -22.60 10.68 16.01
CA TYR A 444 -21.81 9.82 15.13
C TYR A 444 -20.41 10.35 14.82
N TRP A 445 -20.13 11.65 15.07
CA TRP A 445 -18.79 12.24 14.89
C TRP A 445 -17.70 11.57 15.73
N ILE A 446 -18.07 10.90 16.83
CA ILE A 446 -17.12 10.19 17.70
C ILE A 446 -16.39 9.05 16.94
N LEU A 447 -16.99 8.51 15.89
CA LEU A 447 -16.41 7.47 15.03
C LEU A 447 -15.23 7.98 14.17
N LEU A 448 -15.00 9.29 14.12
CA LEU A 448 -13.86 9.88 13.43
C LEU A 448 -12.54 9.64 14.19
N ILE A 449 -12.60 9.50 15.53
CA ILE A 449 -11.44 9.24 16.39
C ILE A 449 -10.72 7.93 16.04
N PRO A 450 -11.38 6.75 16.05
CA PRO A 450 -10.72 5.49 15.67
C PRO A 450 -10.21 5.53 14.24
N SER A 451 -10.94 6.18 13.34
CA SER A 451 -10.57 6.27 11.93
C SER A 451 -9.30 7.11 11.71
N VAL A 452 -9.18 8.28 12.35
CA VAL A 452 -7.97 9.11 12.26
C VAL A 452 -6.75 8.42 12.89
N LEU A 453 -6.94 7.69 14.00
CA LEU A 453 -5.88 6.88 14.60
C LEU A 453 -5.40 5.78 13.64
N ALA A 454 -6.33 5.16 12.91
CA ALA A 454 -6.01 4.13 11.93
C ALA A 454 -5.39 4.69 10.64
N VAL A 455 -5.72 5.91 10.17
CA VAL A 455 -5.03 6.47 8.99
C VAL A 455 -3.57 6.83 9.27
N LYS A 456 -3.22 7.18 10.51
CA LYS A 456 -1.81 7.42 10.90
C LYS A 456 -0.92 6.18 10.70
N LEU A 457 -1.49 4.98 10.73
CA LEU A 457 -0.80 3.74 10.40
C LEU A 457 -0.26 3.73 8.97
N LEU A 458 -1.06 4.21 8.01
CA LEU A 458 -0.74 4.12 6.58
C LEU A 458 0.49 4.94 6.25
N LEU A 459 0.66 6.07 6.93
CA LEU A 459 1.84 6.93 6.83
C LEU A 459 3.09 6.29 7.44
N VAL A 460 2.92 5.40 8.42
CA VAL A 460 4.01 4.79 9.20
C VAL A 460 4.42 3.41 8.65
N CYS A 461 3.50 2.67 8.03
CA CYS A 461 3.78 1.41 7.33
C CYS A 461 4.40 1.58 5.94
N MET A 462 4.55 2.82 5.48
CA MET A 462 5.16 3.15 4.20
C MET A 462 6.67 3.42 4.26
N GLU A 463 7.25 3.30 5.45
CA GLU A 463 8.69 3.21 5.72
C GLU A 463 9.09 1.80 6.17
#